data_AF-A0AAV0V2N0-F1
#
_entry.id   AF-A0AAV0V2N0-F1
#
_cell.length_a   1.000
_cell.length_b   1.000
_cell.length_c   1.000
_cell.angle_alpha   90.00
_cell.angle_beta   90.00
_cell.angle_gamma   90.00
#
_symmetry.space_group_name_H-M   'P 1'
#
loop_
_entity.id
_entity.type
_entity.pdbx_description
1 polymer ?
#
loop_
_entity_poly.entity_id
_entity_poly.type
_entity_poly.pdbx_seq_one_letter_code
_entity_poly.pdbx_strand_id
1 'polypeptide(L)'
;MEFKECFSLLAARPPHTHEHCKEEGIDKEESLNLNDVGSQSKSDSEQAQDLTLLSPRQLIRTVYQLQETRVLIYNDFREGFQVHHKTQQFPAFCSAITDRFSTVSEQINCIEKLVREQMHQVTIAQLLRELQSEEKSKLLLTSAAMIEKMRLSDAVSQPEPDDSSVAFLRRSVENLTSNHTDCVVRINEILEDLRAESADLEDLCSQSNRK
;
A
#
# COMPACT_ATOMS: atom_id res chain seq x y z
N MET A 1 3.94 1.75 12.62
CA MET A 1 3.75 0.44 11.95
C MET A 1 5.13 -0.04 11.53
N GLU A 2 5.57 -1.25 11.90
CA GLU A 2 6.88 -1.79 11.46
C GLU A 2 6.70 -2.48 10.09
N PHE A 3 7.04 -1.79 9.00
CA PHE A 3 6.96 -2.34 7.64
C PHE A 3 8.06 -3.35 7.30
N LYS A 4 8.96 -3.63 8.26
CA LYS A 4 10.04 -4.61 8.11
C LYS A 4 9.52 -6.00 7.76
N GLU A 5 8.31 -6.38 8.16
CA GLU A 5 7.71 -7.69 7.80
C GLU A 5 7.41 -7.77 6.29
N CYS A 6 6.83 -6.72 5.71
CA CYS A 6 6.60 -6.64 4.26
C CYS A 6 7.92 -6.65 3.49
N PHE A 7 8.89 -5.85 3.94
CA PHE A 7 10.23 -5.85 3.36
C PHE A 7 10.90 -7.22 3.50
N SER A 8 10.77 -7.88 4.65
CA SER A 8 11.35 -9.22 4.88
C SER A 8 10.71 -10.27 3.99
N LEU A 9 9.39 -10.21 3.75
CA LEU A 9 8.71 -11.08 2.80
C LEU A 9 9.21 -10.86 1.35
N LEU A 10 9.48 -9.60 0.97
CA LEU A 10 10.02 -9.25 -0.35
C LEU A 10 11.52 -9.58 -0.47
N ALA A 11 12.28 -9.48 0.62
CA ALA A 11 13.72 -9.67 0.68
C ALA A 11 14.13 -11.14 0.89
N ALA A 12 13.28 -11.98 1.51
CA ALA A 12 13.51 -13.41 1.74
C ALA A 12 13.48 -14.28 0.47
N ARG A 13 13.64 -13.67 -0.71
CA ARG A 13 13.69 -14.35 -2.00
C ARG A 13 14.91 -15.28 -2.04
N PRO A 14 14.75 -16.57 -2.46
CA PRO A 14 15.90 -17.40 -2.78
C PRO A 14 16.72 -16.73 -3.90
N PRO A 15 18.06 -16.70 -3.82
CA PRO A 15 18.87 -16.26 -4.93
C PRO A 15 18.58 -17.18 -6.10
N HIS A 16 17.93 -16.66 -7.14
CA HIS A 16 17.83 -17.41 -8.38
C HIS A 16 19.25 -17.62 -8.89
N THR A 17 19.63 -18.88 -9.02
CA THR A 17 20.86 -19.34 -9.62
C THR A 17 20.97 -18.76 -11.03
N HIS A 18 21.71 -17.67 -11.15
CA HIS A 18 22.19 -17.12 -12.41
C HIS A 18 23.31 -18.01 -12.99
N GLU A 19 23.04 -19.32 -13.19
CA GLU A 19 24.06 -20.25 -13.69
C GLU A 19 24.04 -20.46 -15.21
N HIS A 20 23.19 -19.74 -15.95
CA HIS A 20 23.29 -19.71 -17.41
C HIS A 20 22.85 -18.36 -17.99
N CYS A 21 23.73 -17.37 -17.90
CA CYS A 21 23.82 -16.34 -18.92
C CYS A 21 25.22 -16.47 -19.53
N LYS A 22 25.30 -17.22 -20.64
CA LYS A 22 26.53 -17.28 -21.43
C LYS A 22 26.77 -15.89 -22.02
N GLU A 23 27.99 -15.39 -21.78
CA GLU A 23 28.58 -14.27 -22.50
C GLU A 23 28.58 -14.60 -24.00
N GLU A 24 27.85 -13.81 -24.78
CA GLU A 24 28.24 -13.50 -26.16
C GLU A 24 28.14 -11.99 -26.33
N GLY A 25 29.31 -11.36 -26.43
CA GLY A 25 29.44 -9.93 -26.61
C GLY A 25 29.01 -9.50 -27.99
N ILE A 26 28.36 -8.34 -28.05
CA ILE A 26 28.47 -7.42 -29.18
C ILE A 26 28.54 -6.01 -28.59
N ASP A 27 29.71 -5.41 -28.73
CA ASP A 27 29.95 -3.98 -28.55
C ASP A 27 28.97 -3.18 -29.41
N LYS A 28 28.31 -2.20 -28.77
CA LYS A 28 28.01 -0.90 -29.37
C LYS A 28 27.65 0.08 -28.26
N GLU A 29 28.59 0.99 -28.02
CA GLU A 29 28.32 2.30 -27.42
C GLU A 29 27.15 2.96 -28.15
N GLU A 30 26.06 3.22 -27.44
CA GLU A 30 25.16 4.30 -27.80
C GLU A 30 24.60 4.90 -26.51
N SER A 31 25.23 5.99 -26.09
CA SER A 31 24.78 6.86 -25.02
C SER A 31 23.45 7.49 -25.41
N LEU A 32 22.34 6.86 -25.04
CA LEU A 32 21.02 7.46 -25.14
C LEU A 32 20.67 8.16 -23.83
N ASN A 33 20.93 9.47 -23.86
CA ASN A 33 20.27 10.47 -23.03
C ASN A 33 18.76 10.25 -23.05
N LEU A 34 18.15 9.97 -21.90
CA LEU A 34 16.70 10.05 -21.69
C LEU A 34 16.45 11.01 -20.52
N ASN A 35 16.77 12.28 -20.76
CA ASN A 35 15.97 13.37 -20.23
C ASN A 35 14.79 13.55 -21.19
N ASP A 36 13.59 13.63 -20.62
CA ASP A 36 12.30 14.00 -21.23
C ASP A 36 11.27 12.87 -21.34
N VAL A 37 10.58 12.62 -20.22
CA VAL A 37 9.12 12.47 -20.23
C VAL A 37 8.56 13.30 -19.07
N GLY A 38 8.10 14.51 -19.41
CA GLY A 38 6.81 15.00 -18.90
C GLY A 38 6.77 15.50 -17.47
N SER A 39 7.30 16.71 -17.27
CA SER A 39 6.87 17.60 -16.21
C SER A 39 5.35 17.80 -16.22
N GLN A 40 4.67 17.26 -15.21
CA GLN A 40 3.63 17.99 -14.49
C GLN A 40 4.05 18.13 -13.03
N SER A 41 5.16 18.85 -12.84
CA SER A 41 5.44 19.55 -11.59
C SER A 41 4.43 20.70 -11.45
N LYS A 42 3.28 20.42 -10.85
CA LYS A 42 2.48 21.44 -10.16
C LYS A 42 2.65 21.22 -8.67
N SER A 43 3.62 21.95 -8.12
CA SER A 43 3.72 22.42 -6.74
C SER A 43 2.82 21.74 -5.69
N ASP A 44 3.35 20.75 -4.99
CA ASP A 44 2.99 20.49 -3.60
C ASP A 44 4.25 20.68 -2.76
N SER A 45 4.72 21.93 -2.77
CA SER A 45 5.65 22.44 -1.78
C SER A 45 4.90 22.47 -0.46
N GLU A 46 5.22 21.52 0.42
CA GLU A 46 5.35 21.71 1.87
C GLU A 46 4.46 22.80 2.48
N GLN A 47 3.16 22.52 2.56
CA GLN A 47 2.43 22.93 3.74
C GLN A 47 2.26 21.66 4.56
N ALA A 48 3.20 21.42 5.46
CA ALA A 48 2.93 20.59 6.62
C ALA A 48 1.76 21.27 7.35
N GLN A 49 0.53 20.91 6.97
CA GLN A 49 -0.65 21.35 7.68
C GLN A 49 -0.46 20.85 9.11
N ASP A 50 -0.37 21.78 10.05
CA ASP A 50 -0.31 21.43 11.44
C ASP A 50 -1.64 20.76 11.79
N LEU A 51 -1.62 19.42 11.86
CA LEU A 51 -2.79 18.60 12.12
C LEU A 51 -3.44 18.98 13.46
N THR A 52 -2.69 19.58 14.39
CA THR A 52 -3.21 20.02 15.69
C THR A 52 -4.19 21.20 15.59
N LEU A 53 -4.14 21.96 14.49
CA LEU A 53 -5.04 23.11 14.26
C LEU A 53 -6.32 22.73 13.53
N LEU A 54 -6.44 21.48 13.08
CA LEU A 54 -7.59 21.02 12.31
C LEU A 54 -8.73 20.62 13.24
N SER A 55 -9.96 20.98 12.85
CA SER A 55 -11.16 20.46 13.49
C SER A 55 -11.28 18.93 13.31
N PRO A 56 -12.04 18.23 14.18
CA PRO A 56 -12.26 16.79 14.03
C PRO A 56 -12.71 16.39 12.62
N ARG A 57 -13.63 17.15 12.02
CA ARG A 57 -14.13 16.90 10.65
C ARG A 57 -13.04 17.06 9.59
N GLN A 58 -12.18 18.08 9.73
CA GLN A 58 -11.06 18.26 8.81
C GLN A 58 -10.06 17.12 8.93
N LEU A 59 -9.77 16.65 10.14
CA LEU A 59 -8.92 15.47 10.35
C LEU A 59 -9.48 14.21 9.67
N ILE A 60 -10.78 13.95 9.79
CA ILE A 60 -11.41 12.81 9.12
C ILE A 60 -11.38 12.97 7.60
N ARG A 61 -11.61 14.18 7.08
CA ARG A 61 -11.44 14.45 5.65
C ARG A 61 -10.00 14.18 5.19
N THR A 62 -9.00 14.55 5.97
CA THR A 62 -7.59 14.24 5.70
C THR A 62 -7.36 12.72 5.67
N VAL A 63 -8.01 11.94 6.54
CA VAL A 63 -7.94 10.46 6.48
C VAL A 63 -8.46 9.93 5.15
N TYR A 64 -9.57 10.43 4.62
CA TYR A 64 -10.09 10.00 3.31
C TYR A 64 -9.10 10.33 2.18
N GLN A 65 -8.50 11.51 2.19
CA GLN A 65 -7.48 11.89 1.20
C GLN A 65 -6.23 11.01 1.29
N LEU A 66 -5.83 10.63 2.50
CA LEU A 66 -4.74 9.70 2.74
C LEU A 66 -5.09 8.28 2.25
N GLN A 67 -6.35 7.86 2.35
CA GLN A 67 -6.81 6.59 1.78
C GLN A 67 -6.84 6.61 0.25
N GLU A 68 -7.27 7.71 -0.37
CA GLU A 68 -7.15 7.89 -1.83
C GLU A 68 -5.69 7.80 -2.27
N THR A 69 -4.78 8.48 -1.56
CA THR A 69 -3.34 8.40 -1.79
C THR A 69 -2.85 6.96 -1.64
N ARG A 70 -3.30 6.23 -0.64
CA ARG A 70 -2.94 4.82 -0.42
C ARG A 70 -3.39 3.92 -1.58
N VAL A 71 -4.58 4.15 -2.15
CA VAL A 71 -5.04 3.43 -3.36
C VAL A 71 -4.08 3.67 -4.54
N LEU A 72 -3.61 4.90 -4.74
CA LEU A 72 -2.61 5.20 -5.78
C LEU A 72 -1.28 4.46 -5.51
N ILE A 73 -0.79 4.45 -4.27
CA ILE A 73 0.43 3.71 -3.90
C ILE A 73 0.26 2.21 -4.18
N TYR A 74 -0.91 1.61 -3.90
CA TYR A 74 -1.17 0.21 -4.26
C TYR A 74 -1.16 -0.05 -5.76
N ASN A 75 -1.64 0.89 -6.58
CA ASN A 75 -1.59 0.77 -8.04
C ASN A 75 -0.12 0.78 -8.50
N ASP A 76 0.65 1.79 -8.07
CA ASP A 76 2.07 1.91 -8.37
C ASP A 76 2.86 0.68 -7.89
N PHE A 77 2.49 0.13 -6.73
CA PHE A 77 3.13 -1.07 -6.20
C PHE A 77 2.92 -2.27 -7.14
N ARG A 78 1.69 -2.49 -7.61
CA ARG A 78 1.38 -3.60 -8.51
C ARG A 78 2.05 -3.44 -9.87
N GLU A 79 1.99 -2.25 -10.46
CA GLU A 79 2.61 -1.95 -11.75
C GLU A 79 4.15 -2.06 -11.66
N GLY A 80 4.74 -1.40 -10.67
CA GLY A 80 6.19 -1.42 -10.48
C GLY A 80 6.73 -2.80 -10.14
N PHE A 81 5.97 -3.64 -9.43
CA PHE A 81 6.39 -5.03 -9.23
C PHE A 81 6.44 -5.81 -10.54
N GLN A 82 5.44 -5.67 -11.42
CA GLN A 82 5.46 -6.35 -12.73
C GLN A 82 6.71 -5.97 -13.54
N VAL A 83 7.11 -4.69 -13.49
CA VAL A 83 8.31 -4.18 -14.18
C VAL A 83 9.61 -4.63 -13.50
N HIS A 84 9.71 -4.47 -12.19
CA HIS A 84 10.99 -4.55 -11.50
C HIS A 84 11.29 -5.90 -10.86
N HIS A 85 10.32 -6.81 -10.64
CA HIS A 85 10.51 -8.03 -9.83
C HIS A 85 11.64 -8.97 -10.31
N LYS A 86 12.05 -8.91 -11.58
CA LYS A 86 13.18 -9.69 -12.13
C LYS A 86 14.45 -8.86 -12.35
N THR A 87 14.47 -7.60 -11.91
CA THR A 87 15.56 -6.65 -12.15
C THR A 87 16.37 -6.40 -10.87
N GLN A 88 17.59 -5.89 -11.03
CA GLN A 88 18.42 -5.44 -9.89
C GLN A 88 17.84 -4.21 -9.16
N GLN A 89 16.90 -3.50 -9.78
CA GLN A 89 16.23 -2.34 -9.19
C GLN A 89 15.15 -2.71 -8.16
N PHE A 90 14.78 -4.00 -8.08
CA PHE A 90 13.69 -4.45 -7.21
C PHE A 90 13.84 -4.04 -5.74
N PRO A 91 15.01 -4.19 -5.08
CA PRO A 91 15.15 -3.78 -3.68
C PRO A 91 14.95 -2.27 -3.46
N ALA A 92 15.48 -1.44 -4.38
CA ALA A 92 15.31 0.01 -4.31
C ALA A 92 13.84 0.41 -4.52
N PHE A 93 13.15 -0.22 -5.47
CA PHE A 93 11.71 -0.07 -5.66
C PHE A 93 10.91 -0.45 -4.41
N CYS A 94 11.22 -1.61 -3.80
CA CYS A 94 10.56 -2.06 -2.57
C CYS A 94 10.80 -1.10 -1.39
N SER A 95 12.00 -0.53 -1.26
CA SER A 95 12.27 0.50 -0.25
C SER A 95 11.40 1.73 -0.49
N ALA A 96 11.44 2.30 -1.70
CA ALA A 96 10.73 3.52 -2.03
C ALA A 96 9.21 3.39 -1.85
N ILE A 97 8.61 2.26 -2.27
CA ILE A 97 7.17 2.04 -2.10
C ILE A 97 6.79 1.84 -0.63
N THR A 98 7.66 1.20 0.16
CA THR A 98 7.46 0.99 1.60
C THR A 98 7.51 2.32 2.36
N ASP A 99 8.40 3.23 1.99
CA ASP A 99 8.50 4.57 2.58
C ASP A 99 7.23 5.39 2.34
N ARG A 100 6.64 5.27 1.14
CA ARG A 100 5.35 5.90 0.81
C ARG A 100 4.20 5.35 1.66
N PHE A 101 4.10 4.03 1.81
CA PHE A 101 3.09 3.44 2.71
C PHE A 101 3.32 3.87 4.17
N SER A 102 4.58 3.94 4.61
CA SER A 102 4.96 4.36 5.96
C SER A 102 4.52 5.78 6.24
N THR A 103 4.81 6.70 5.32
CA THR A 103 4.41 8.10 5.41
C THR A 103 2.91 8.26 5.60
N VAL A 104 2.09 7.57 4.80
CA VAL A 104 0.62 7.62 4.92
C VAL A 104 0.15 7.02 6.25
N SER A 105 0.71 5.88 6.65
CA SER A 105 0.35 5.22 7.91
C SER A 105 0.71 6.07 9.13
N GLU A 106 1.86 6.72 9.12
CA GLU A 106 2.29 7.62 10.20
C GLU A 106 1.34 8.81 10.35
N GLN A 107 0.95 9.44 9.24
CA GLN A 107 -0.02 10.53 9.28
C GLN A 107 -1.37 10.08 9.85
N ILE A 108 -1.90 8.93 9.42
CA ILE A 108 -3.17 8.43 9.97
C ILE A 108 -3.02 8.08 11.46
N ASN A 109 -1.88 7.52 11.89
CA ASN A 109 -1.62 7.25 13.32
C ASN A 109 -1.53 8.54 14.14
N CYS A 110 -0.95 9.61 13.59
CA CYS A 110 -0.96 10.93 14.23
C CYS A 110 -2.39 11.45 14.38
N ILE A 111 -3.20 11.37 13.33
CA ILE A 111 -4.61 11.76 13.37
C ILE A 111 -5.38 10.94 14.43
N GLU A 112 -5.18 9.61 14.46
CA GLU A 112 -5.80 8.73 15.45
C GLU A 112 -5.49 9.15 16.89
N LYS A 113 -4.23 9.47 17.18
CA LYS A 113 -3.82 9.98 18.49
C LYS A 113 -4.47 11.31 18.83
N LEU A 114 -4.49 12.27 17.90
CA LEU A 114 -5.12 13.58 18.11
C LEU A 114 -6.63 13.45 18.42
N VAL A 115 -7.32 12.65 17.62
CA VAL A 115 -8.75 12.36 17.77
C VAL A 115 -9.04 11.70 19.13
N ARG A 116 -8.17 10.78 19.58
CA ARG A 116 -8.30 10.10 20.87
C ARG A 116 -8.01 11.01 22.06
N GLU A 117 -6.86 11.67 22.04
CA GLU A 117 -6.26 12.31 23.21
C GLU A 117 -6.76 13.74 23.40
N GLN A 118 -6.92 14.50 22.31
CA GLN A 118 -7.28 15.91 22.38
C GLN A 118 -8.77 16.14 22.17
N MET A 119 -9.40 15.33 21.31
CA MET A 119 -10.82 15.50 20.95
C MET A 119 -11.73 14.54 21.71
N HIS A 120 -11.17 13.57 22.43
CA HIS A 120 -11.88 12.55 23.21
C HIS A 120 -12.90 11.74 22.39
N GLN A 121 -12.69 11.63 21.08
CA GLN A 121 -13.56 10.88 20.17
C GLN A 121 -13.08 9.41 20.07
N VAL A 122 -13.37 8.65 21.12
CA VAL A 122 -12.83 7.29 21.29
C VAL A 122 -13.30 6.32 20.20
N THR A 123 -14.57 6.39 19.79
CA THR A 123 -15.14 5.52 18.74
C THR A 123 -14.43 5.73 17.41
N ILE A 124 -14.31 6.99 16.99
CA ILE A 124 -13.61 7.36 15.75
C ILE A 124 -12.15 6.93 15.80
N ALA A 125 -11.45 7.16 16.92
CA ALA A 125 -10.06 6.72 17.06
C ALA A 125 -9.93 5.18 17.01
N GLN A 126 -10.93 4.43 17.46
CA GLN A 126 -10.97 2.98 17.36
C GLN A 126 -11.15 2.53 15.91
N LEU A 127 -12.09 3.13 15.16
CA LEU A 127 -12.27 2.87 13.72
C LEU A 127 -10.99 3.17 12.92
N LEU A 128 -10.29 4.27 13.22
CA LEU A 128 -9.01 4.60 12.56
C LEU A 128 -7.92 3.55 12.83
N ARG A 129 -7.91 2.97 14.04
CA ARG A 129 -6.98 1.90 14.39
C ARG A 129 -7.30 0.60 13.67
N GLU A 130 -8.57 0.23 13.59
CA GLU A 130 -9.05 -0.93 12.84
C GLU A 130 -8.74 -0.78 11.34
N LEU A 131 -8.97 0.41 10.79
CA LEU A 131 -8.60 0.76 9.42
C LEU A 131 -7.10 0.55 9.15
N GLN A 132 -6.21 0.96 10.06
CA GLN A 132 -4.77 0.71 9.92
C GLN A 132 -4.40 -0.78 10.02
N SER A 133 -5.12 -1.54 10.84
CA SER A 133 -4.91 -2.99 10.98
C SER A 133 -5.31 -3.75 9.71
N GLU A 134 -6.47 -3.43 9.15
CA GLU A 134 -6.91 -4.01 7.88
C GLU A 134 -6.00 -3.58 6.73
N GLU A 135 -5.58 -2.32 6.66
CA GLU A 135 -4.65 -1.88 5.61
C GLU A 135 -3.27 -2.53 5.73
N LYS A 136 -2.79 -2.85 6.93
CA LYS A 136 -1.59 -3.70 7.11
C LYS A 136 -1.83 -5.09 6.51
N SER A 137 -2.96 -5.71 6.84
CA SER A 137 -3.31 -7.06 6.36
C SER A 137 -3.44 -7.09 4.84
N LYS A 138 -4.08 -6.07 4.24
CA LYS A 138 -4.19 -5.89 2.80
C LYS A 138 -2.82 -5.84 2.14
N LEU A 139 -1.89 -5.01 2.64
CA LEU A 139 -0.54 -4.91 2.08
C LEU A 139 0.22 -6.24 2.11
N LEU A 140 0.11 -6.99 3.22
CA LEU A 140 0.72 -8.31 3.34
C LEU A 140 0.13 -9.30 2.34
N LEU A 141 -1.20 -9.35 2.24
CA LEU A 141 -1.91 -10.22 1.30
C LEU A 141 -1.62 -9.85 -0.16
N THR A 142 -1.56 -8.56 -0.49
CA THR A 142 -1.16 -8.07 -1.82
C THR A 142 0.24 -8.57 -2.17
N SER A 143 1.21 -8.39 -1.26
CA SER A 143 2.60 -8.80 -1.47
C SER A 143 2.71 -10.32 -1.64
N ALA A 144 2.06 -11.10 -0.76
CA ALA A 144 2.05 -12.56 -0.84
C ALA A 144 1.41 -13.05 -2.14
N ALA A 145 0.26 -12.49 -2.54
CA ALA A 145 -0.42 -12.87 -3.77
C ALA A 145 0.44 -12.59 -5.01
N MET A 146 1.19 -11.49 -5.02
CA MET A 146 2.08 -11.14 -6.13
C MET A 146 3.28 -12.09 -6.24
N ILE A 147 3.88 -12.47 -5.11
CA ILE A 147 4.95 -13.48 -5.08
C ILE A 147 4.42 -14.85 -5.54
N GLU A 148 3.26 -15.28 -5.06
CA GLU A 148 2.66 -16.56 -5.47
C GLU A 148 2.28 -16.58 -6.95
N LYS A 149 1.76 -15.47 -7.49
CA LYS A 149 1.50 -15.32 -8.93
C LYS A 149 2.78 -15.39 -9.76
N MET A 150 3.87 -14.79 -9.29
CA MET A 150 5.19 -14.91 -9.93
C MET A 150 5.67 -16.37 -9.92
N ARG A 151 5.63 -17.05 -8.76
CA ARG A 151 6.00 -18.47 -8.64
C ARG A 151 5.17 -19.37 -9.55
N LEU A 152 3.86 -19.11 -9.63
CA LEU A 152 2.96 -19.82 -10.53
C LEU A 152 3.33 -19.60 -11.99
N SER A 153 3.61 -18.35 -12.39
CA SER A 153 4.04 -18.03 -13.76
C SER A 153 5.35 -18.74 -14.12
N ASP A 154 6.32 -18.76 -13.21
CA ASP A 154 7.61 -19.42 -13.44
C ASP A 154 7.46 -20.96 -13.50
N ALA A 155 6.56 -21.55 -12.69
CA ALA A 155 6.27 -22.99 -12.71
C ALA A 155 5.56 -23.43 -14.00
N VAL A 156 4.59 -22.64 -14.48
CA VAL A 156 3.85 -22.92 -15.73
C VAL A 156 4.75 -22.76 -16.96
N SER A 157 5.79 -21.92 -16.88
CA SER A 157 6.71 -21.67 -18.00
C SER A 157 7.82 -22.72 -18.14
N GLN A 158 7.87 -23.73 -17.25
CA GLN A 158 8.85 -24.81 -17.35
C GLN A 158 8.55 -25.71 -18.56
N PRO A 159 9.57 -26.32 -19.20
CA PRO A 159 9.37 -27.26 -20.32
C PRO A 159 8.49 -28.47 -19.96
N GLU A 160 8.60 -28.94 -18.71
CA GLU A 160 7.76 -30.00 -18.13
C GLU A 160 7.22 -29.49 -16.78
N PRO A 161 6.07 -28.80 -16.77
CA PRO A 161 5.50 -28.27 -15.54
C PRO A 161 4.97 -29.41 -14.66
N ASP A 162 5.29 -29.37 -13.36
CA ASP A 162 4.69 -30.28 -12.38
C ASP A 162 3.25 -29.87 -12.07
N ASP A 163 2.29 -30.64 -12.59
CA ASP A 163 0.85 -30.41 -12.41
C ASP A 163 0.44 -30.29 -10.94
N SER A 164 1.10 -31.04 -10.04
CA SER A 164 0.79 -30.99 -8.60
C SER A 164 1.19 -29.64 -7.99
N SER A 165 2.43 -29.20 -8.23
CA SER A 165 2.92 -27.90 -7.79
C SER A 165 2.13 -26.74 -8.40
N VAL A 166 1.81 -26.82 -9.69
CA VAL A 166 0.99 -25.79 -10.37
C VAL A 166 -0.41 -25.71 -9.76
N ALA A 167 -1.06 -26.84 -9.50
CA ALA A 167 -2.38 -26.87 -8.85
C ALA A 167 -2.34 -26.29 -7.43
N PHE A 168 -1.29 -26.60 -6.66
CA PHE A 168 -1.09 -26.04 -5.32
C PHE A 168 -0.92 -24.51 -5.36
N LEU A 169 -0.05 -24.00 -6.24
CA LEU A 169 0.18 -22.56 -6.39
C LEU A 169 -1.08 -21.82 -6.86
N ARG A 170 -1.86 -22.40 -7.77
CA ARG A 170 -3.17 -21.83 -8.19
C ARG A 170 -4.11 -21.66 -6.99
N ARG A 171 -4.28 -22.72 -6.19
CA ARG A 171 -5.13 -22.69 -4.99
C ARG A 171 -4.64 -21.67 -3.96
N SER A 172 -3.32 -21.56 -3.80
CA SER A 172 -2.68 -20.56 -2.94
C SER A 172 -3.03 -19.13 -3.39
N VAL A 173 -2.87 -18.83 -4.68
CA VAL A 173 -3.24 -17.53 -5.27
C VAL A 173 -4.73 -17.23 -5.10
N GLU A 174 -5.60 -18.21 -5.32
CA GLU A 174 -7.06 -18.06 -5.13
C GLU A 174 -7.40 -17.71 -3.67
N ASN A 175 -6.84 -18.44 -2.71
CA ASN A 175 -7.06 -18.19 -1.29
C ASN A 175 -6.57 -16.79 -0.87
N LEU A 176 -5.35 -16.42 -1.28
CA LEU A 176 -4.79 -15.09 -0.99
C LEU A 176 -5.64 -13.97 -1.62
N THR A 177 -6.15 -14.18 -2.83
CA THR A 177 -7.02 -13.21 -3.53
C THR A 177 -8.39 -13.09 -2.85
N SER A 178 -8.96 -14.20 -2.36
CA SER A 178 -10.19 -14.20 -1.57
C SER A 178 -9.99 -13.40 -0.28
N ASN A 179 -8.98 -13.73 0.52
CA ASN A 179 -8.69 -13.03 1.78
C ASN A 179 -8.39 -11.54 1.57
N HIS A 180 -7.70 -11.20 0.47
CA HIS A 180 -7.48 -9.81 0.07
C HIS A 180 -8.79 -9.09 -0.22
N THR A 181 -9.71 -9.73 -0.93
CA THR A 181 -11.04 -9.17 -1.24
C THR A 181 -11.84 -8.94 0.03
N ASP A 182 -11.85 -9.91 0.95
CA ASP A 182 -12.52 -9.77 2.25
C ASP A 182 -11.94 -8.60 3.07
N CYS A 183 -10.63 -8.39 3.01
CA CYS A 183 -9.98 -7.26 3.66
C CYS A 183 -10.43 -5.92 3.05
N VAL A 184 -10.56 -5.83 1.73
CA VAL A 184 -11.10 -4.64 1.05
C VAL A 184 -12.55 -4.37 1.47
N VAL A 185 -13.38 -5.41 1.61
CA VAL A 185 -14.75 -5.27 2.11
C VAL A 185 -14.77 -4.67 3.51
N ARG A 186 -14.00 -5.25 4.45
CA ARG A 186 -13.90 -4.73 5.83
C ARG A 186 -13.39 -3.29 5.90
N ILE A 187 -12.42 -2.93 5.05
CA ILE A 187 -11.93 -1.54 4.95
C ILE A 187 -13.07 -0.61 4.54
N ASN A 188 -13.87 -0.98 3.54
CA ASN A 188 -14.98 -0.15 3.07
C ASN A 188 -16.08 -0.02 4.13
N GLU A 189 -16.37 -1.09 4.89
CA GLU A 189 -17.29 -1.05 6.03
C GLU A 189 -16.81 -0.06 7.09
N ILE A 190 -15.54 -0.16 7.51
CA ILE A 190 -14.94 0.77 8.48
C ILE A 190 -14.99 2.23 7.96
N LEU A 191 -14.78 2.46 6.66
CA LEU A 191 -14.85 3.78 6.07
C LEU A 191 -16.28 4.34 6.03
N GLU A 192 -17.30 3.49 5.92
CA GLU A 192 -18.71 3.91 6.00
C GLU A 192 -19.09 4.20 7.46
N ASP A 193 -18.68 3.36 8.40
CA ASP A 193 -18.87 3.61 9.84
C ASP A 193 -18.20 4.92 10.26
N LEU A 194 -16.97 5.16 9.78
CA LEU A 194 -16.26 6.41 10.02
C LEU A 194 -17.01 7.62 9.45
N ARG A 195 -17.67 7.45 8.29
CA ARG A 195 -18.49 8.51 7.71
C ARG A 195 -19.68 8.81 8.60
N ALA A 196 -20.40 7.79 9.04
CA ALA A 196 -21.57 7.92 9.90
C ALA A 196 -21.21 8.62 11.22
N GLU A 197 -20.18 8.12 11.93
CA GLU A 197 -19.71 8.72 13.18
C GLU A 197 -19.21 10.17 12.98
N SER A 198 -18.62 10.48 11.82
CA SER A 198 -18.19 11.85 11.52
C SER A 198 -19.33 12.82 11.23
N ALA A 199 -20.48 12.33 10.76
CA ALA A 199 -21.66 13.14 10.51
C ALA A 199 -22.30 13.61 11.83
N ASP A 200 -22.26 12.78 12.87
CA ASP A 200 -22.76 13.13 14.22
C ASP A 200 -21.95 14.26 14.87
N LEU A 201 -20.70 14.46 14.44
CA LEU A 201 -19.90 15.62 14.84
C LEU A 201 -20.44 16.95 14.30
N GLU A 202 -21.25 16.94 13.23
CA GLU A 202 -21.86 18.14 12.63
C GLU A 202 -23.06 18.67 13.45
N ASP A 203 -23.76 17.78 14.16
CA ASP A 203 -25.00 18.13 14.86
C ASP A 203 -24.77 18.80 16.20
N LEU A 204 -23.64 18.53 16.87
CA LEU A 204 -23.32 19.14 18.17
C LEU A 204 -22.87 20.61 18.05
N CYS A 205 -22.20 20.98 16.96
CA CYS A 205 -21.75 22.37 16.74
C CYS A 205 -22.91 23.29 16.32
N SER A 206 -23.91 22.73 15.62
CA SER A 206 -25.12 23.45 15.18
C SER A 206 -26.07 23.80 16.33
N GLN A 207 -25.98 23.09 17.46
CA GLN A 207 -26.81 23.32 18.65
C GLN A 207 -26.19 24.31 19.65
N SER A 208 -24.88 24.56 19.60
CA SER A 208 -24.20 25.48 20.51
C SER A 208 -24.38 26.97 20.13
N ASN A 209 -24.65 27.27 18.85
CA ASN A 209 -24.92 28.64 18.37
C ASN A 209 -26.41 29.07 18.47
N ARG A 210 -27.25 28.30 19.17
CA ARG A 210 -28.70 28.60 19.36
C ARG A 210 -29.09 28.88 20.82
N LYS A 211 -28.15 29.26 21.69
CA LYS A 211 -28.46 29.72 23.05
C LYS A 211 -27.94 31.13 23.29
#